data_AF-S4RHA3-F1
#
_entry.id   AF-S4RHA3-F1
#
_cell.length_a   1.000
_cell.length_b   1.000
_cell.length_c   1.000
_cell.angle_alpha   90.00
_cell.angle_beta   90.00
_cell.angle_gamma   90.00
#
_symmetry.space_group_name_H-M   'P 1'
#
loop_
_entity.id
_entity.type
_entity.pdbx_description
1 polymer ?
#
loop_
_entity_poly.entity_id
_entity_poly.type
_entity_poly.pdbx_seq_one_letter_code
_entity_poly.pdbx_strand_id
1 'polypeptide(L)'
;CLPSAFSSGPRPADTSLFVPLVVQPAVGSEEDIGAELTQSLDKNEVLKILNKFYKRKEMQKLGVDNGLDGGTARLFHQAFISFRKWVMESNALPVEFHIALSDISYGAGHVDDIFPYFLQHSRQIFPMLECMEELRKISDLRFPSNWYPEARSMQRKIVFHAGPTNSGKTHHAIQRFLAARSAVYCGPLRLLAHEIYERSKGAGVPCDLVTGEERLFASEEGRPSSHVACTIEMCSTNIMYEVAVVDEIQMIRDPGRGWAWTRALLGLCAEEVHVCGEPAAIALVRDLMFTTGEEVEVHTYERLTPISIEDHALESLDKLQSGDCVVCFNKNDIYSISRQIEASGQECAVIYGSLPPGTKLAQAKKFNDPSDPCKILVATDAIGMGLNLSIRRVIFNSLTKPTMNEKGEKSMERISTSQALQIGGRAGRFGSAFSQGLVTTMHRDDLPVLKAIMARPLEPIQEAGLHPTAEQVELFTYNLPQATLSNIIV
;
A
#
# COMPACT_ATOMS: atom_id res chain seq x y z
N CYS A 1 20.42 23.10 -9.62
CA CYS A 1 21.18 21.84 -9.59
C CYS A 1 20.26 20.73 -9.11
N LEU A 2 19.73 19.93 -10.03
CA LEU A 2 18.90 18.76 -9.72
C LEU A 2 19.77 17.71 -8.99
N PRO A 3 19.31 17.07 -7.90
CA PRO A 3 20.00 15.92 -7.35
C PRO A 3 19.89 14.74 -8.32
N SER A 4 21.01 14.07 -8.51
CA SER A 4 21.32 13.01 -9.47
C SER A 4 20.61 11.65 -9.21
N ALA A 5 19.32 11.65 -8.87
CA ALA A 5 18.61 10.42 -8.49
C ALA A 5 18.18 9.53 -9.68
N PHE A 6 18.28 10.00 -10.93
CA PHE A 6 17.84 9.24 -12.12
C PHE A 6 18.95 8.39 -12.78
N SER A 7 20.07 8.15 -12.09
CA SER A 7 21.25 7.49 -12.65
C SER A 7 21.35 5.97 -12.40
N SER A 8 20.33 5.29 -11.87
CA SER A 8 20.33 3.83 -11.88
C SER A 8 19.70 3.35 -13.18
N GLY A 9 20.49 2.73 -14.07
CA GLY A 9 19.94 1.94 -15.17
C GLY A 9 18.93 0.90 -14.65
N PRO A 10 18.09 0.32 -15.52
CA PRO A 10 17.08 -0.64 -15.10
C PRO A 10 17.73 -1.75 -14.27
N ARG A 11 17.20 -1.99 -13.06
CA ARG A 11 17.66 -3.10 -12.24
C ARG A 11 17.41 -4.40 -13.03
N PRO A 12 18.34 -5.36 -13.01
CA PRO A 12 18.10 -6.65 -13.64
C PRO A 12 16.87 -7.31 -13.00
N ALA A 13 16.14 -8.12 -13.77
CA ALA A 13 14.99 -8.85 -13.27
C ALA A 13 15.43 -9.84 -12.18
N ASP A 14 14.65 -9.94 -11.09
CA ASP A 14 14.88 -10.96 -10.08
C ASP A 14 14.37 -12.31 -10.60
N THR A 15 15.30 -13.10 -11.14
CA THR A 15 14.99 -14.42 -11.70
C THR A 15 14.53 -15.44 -10.67
N SER A 16 14.63 -15.15 -9.37
CA SER A 16 14.13 -16.04 -8.32
C SER A 16 12.59 -16.15 -8.31
N LEU A 17 11.90 -15.16 -8.88
CA LEU A 17 10.45 -15.10 -9.03
C LEU A 17 9.93 -15.96 -10.18
N PHE A 18 10.82 -16.42 -11.08
CA PHE A 18 10.41 -17.19 -12.26
C PHE A 18 10.11 -18.63 -11.84
N VAL A 19 8.82 -18.97 -11.81
CA VAL A 19 8.36 -20.32 -11.52
C VAL A 19 8.45 -21.17 -12.79
N PRO A 20 9.22 -22.27 -12.80
CA PRO A 20 9.37 -23.10 -13.99
C PRO A 20 8.07 -23.85 -14.31
N LEU A 21 7.64 -23.78 -15.56
CA LEU A 21 6.54 -24.57 -16.08
C LEU A 21 7.00 -25.99 -16.44
N VAL A 22 6.08 -26.95 -16.36
CA VAL A 22 6.37 -28.35 -16.68
C VAL A 22 6.10 -28.59 -18.16
N VAL A 23 7.17 -28.86 -18.92
CA VAL A 23 7.08 -29.34 -20.31
C VAL A 23 7.07 -30.87 -20.29
N GLN A 24 5.98 -31.47 -20.77
CA GLN A 24 5.83 -32.93 -20.79
C GLN A 24 6.53 -33.54 -22.01
N PRO A 25 7.18 -34.71 -21.87
CA PRO A 25 7.66 -35.49 -23.02
C PRO A 25 6.53 -35.89 -23.95
N ALA A 26 6.81 -36.02 -25.25
CA ALA A 26 5.85 -36.57 -26.20
C ALA A 26 5.76 -38.10 -26.03
N VAL A 27 4.65 -38.59 -25.48
CA VAL A 27 4.40 -40.03 -25.18
C VAL A 27 3.36 -40.66 -26.12
N GLY A 28 2.88 -39.92 -27.13
CA GLY A 28 1.85 -40.38 -28.09
C GLY A 28 2.38 -41.31 -29.18
N SER A 29 1.46 -41.94 -29.92
CA SER A 29 1.72 -42.83 -31.07
C SER A 29 2.01 -42.07 -32.37
N GLU A 30 2.77 -40.99 -32.29
CA GLU A 30 3.25 -40.31 -33.50
C GLU A 30 4.45 -41.09 -34.05
N GLU A 31 4.45 -41.38 -35.35
CA GLU A 31 5.59 -41.98 -36.04
C GLU A 31 6.81 -41.06 -35.89
N ASP A 32 7.94 -41.62 -35.49
CA ASP A 32 9.21 -40.88 -35.38
C ASP A 32 9.80 -40.67 -36.77
N ILE A 33 9.26 -39.65 -37.46
CA ILE A 33 9.69 -39.23 -38.81
C ILE A 33 11.20 -38.89 -38.82
N GLY A 34 11.76 -38.42 -37.71
CA GLY A 34 13.19 -38.16 -37.58
C GLY A 34 14.02 -39.44 -37.70
N ALA A 35 13.60 -40.51 -37.02
CA ALA A 35 14.22 -41.83 -37.13
C ALA A 35 14.06 -42.46 -38.52
N GLU A 36 12.94 -42.21 -39.20
CA GLU A 36 12.72 -42.67 -40.59
C GLU A 36 13.63 -41.97 -41.61
N LEU A 37 13.84 -40.65 -41.45
CA LEU A 37 14.69 -39.87 -42.35
C LEU A 37 16.18 -40.08 -42.10
N THR A 38 16.56 -40.45 -40.88
CA THR A 38 17.94 -40.69 -40.48
C THR A 38 18.11 -42.12 -39.97
N GLN A 39 18.31 -42.27 -38.66
CA GLN A 39 18.37 -43.53 -37.93
C GLN A 39 17.87 -43.27 -36.50
N SER A 40 17.62 -44.33 -35.73
CA SER A 40 17.30 -44.19 -34.31
C SER A 40 18.50 -43.66 -33.52
N LEU A 41 18.23 -42.73 -32.60
CA LEU A 41 19.28 -42.12 -31.76
C LEU A 41 19.68 -43.07 -30.62
N ASP A 42 20.99 -43.29 -30.42
CA ASP A 42 21.49 -43.94 -29.21
C ASP A 42 21.41 -42.97 -28.02
N LYS A 43 20.51 -43.28 -27.08
CA LYS A 43 20.29 -42.48 -25.87
C LYS A 43 21.57 -42.26 -25.06
N ASN A 44 22.52 -43.20 -25.06
CA ASN A 44 23.79 -43.02 -24.34
C ASN A 44 24.68 -41.97 -24.99
N GLU A 45 24.71 -41.92 -26.33
CA GLU A 45 25.48 -40.93 -27.07
C GLU A 45 24.84 -39.55 -26.98
N VAL A 46 23.51 -39.47 -27.12
CA VAL A 46 22.75 -38.22 -26.88
C VAL A 46 23.02 -37.65 -25.49
N LEU A 47 23.04 -38.50 -24.45
CA LEU A 47 23.35 -38.05 -23.10
C LEU A 47 24.78 -37.45 -22.97
N LYS A 48 25.78 -38.03 -23.65
CA LYS A 48 27.15 -37.46 -23.69
C LYS A 48 27.15 -36.10 -24.40
N ILE A 49 26.46 -36.00 -25.53
CA ILE A 49 26.32 -34.76 -26.31
C ILE A 49 25.68 -33.66 -25.44
N LEU A 50 24.55 -33.94 -24.77
CA LEU A 50 23.86 -32.99 -23.90
C LEU A 50 24.75 -32.57 -22.71
N ASN A 51 25.48 -33.49 -22.10
CA ASN A 51 26.42 -33.16 -21.02
C ASN A 51 27.62 -32.31 -21.52
N LYS A 52 28.05 -32.51 -22.77
CA LYS A 52 29.08 -31.69 -23.41
C LYS A 52 28.54 -30.28 -23.67
N PHE A 53 27.33 -30.15 -24.19
CA PHE A 53 26.62 -28.88 -24.37
C PHE A 53 26.55 -28.08 -23.06
N TYR A 54 26.07 -28.70 -21.97
CA TYR A 54 25.93 -28.05 -20.66
C TYR A 54 27.25 -27.48 -20.11
N LYS A 55 28.38 -28.15 -20.39
CA LYS A 55 29.71 -27.76 -19.90
C LYS A 55 30.38 -26.68 -20.75
N ARG A 56 29.86 -26.37 -21.96
CA ARG A 56 30.47 -25.35 -22.83
C ARG A 56 30.23 -23.95 -22.28
N LYS A 57 31.32 -23.21 -22.08
CA LYS A 57 31.26 -21.83 -21.59
C LYS A 57 30.61 -20.89 -22.62
N GLU A 58 30.78 -21.16 -23.91
CA GLU A 58 30.17 -20.36 -24.98
C GLU A 58 28.65 -20.47 -24.93
N MET A 59 28.10 -21.67 -24.68
CA MET A 59 26.65 -21.90 -24.58
C MET A 59 26.06 -21.31 -23.30
N GLN A 60 26.79 -21.38 -22.18
CA GLN A 60 26.39 -20.71 -20.94
C GLN A 60 26.34 -19.19 -21.13
N LYS A 61 27.36 -18.60 -21.77
CA LYS A 61 27.39 -17.17 -22.09
C LYS A 61 26.24 -16.77 -23.03
N LEU A 62 26.00 -17.56 -24.08
CA LEU A 62 24.90 -17.31 -25.00
C LEU A 62 23.54 -17.44 -24.30
N GLY A 63 23.42 -18.33 -23.31
CA GLY A 63 22.26 -18.39 -22.42
C GLY A 63 22.05 -17.10 -21.63
N VAL A 64 23.11 -16.59 -20.99
CA VAL A 64 23.07 -15.30 -20.26
C VAL A 64 22.65 -14.16 -21.19
N ASP A 65 23.20 -14.10 -22.41
CA ASP A 65 22.87 -13.09 -23.41
C ASP A 65 21.39 -13.14 -23.84
N ASN A 66 20.72 -14.30 -23.66
CA ASN A 66 19.29 -14.52 -23.90
C ASN A 66 18.43 -14.49 -22.63
N GLY A 67 18.96 -13.96 -21.51
CA GLY A 67 18.21 -13.80 -20.27
C GLY A 67 18.11 -15.06 -19.40
N LEU A 68 18.82 -16.14 -19.74
CA LEU A 68 18.89 -17.35 -18.93
C LEU A 68 19.84 -17.24 -17.73
N ASP A 69 20.19 -16.01 -17.31
CA ASP A 69 20.76 -15.77 -15.97
C ASP A 69 20.73 -14.30 -15.51
N GLY A 70 20.26 -14.10 -14.27
CA GLY A 70 20.40 -12.90 -13.45
C GLY A 70 21.20 -13.21 -12.18
N GLY A 71 22.54 -13.25 -12.29
CA GLY A 71 23.46 -13.29 -11.14
C GLY A 71 23.63 -14.63 -10.39
N THR A 72 22.75 -15.60 -10.58
CA THR A 72 22.91 -16.98 -10.08
C THR A 72 22.53 -17.96 -11.17
N ALA A 73 23.37 -18.97 -11.46
CA ALA A 73 23.26 -19.93 -12.56
C ALA A 73 22.04 -20.88 -12.50
N ARG A 74 20.88 -20.37 -12.13
CA ARG A 74 19.69 -21.12 -11.74
C ARG A 74 18.79 -21.40 -12.94
N LEU A 75 18.54 -20.41 -13.80
CA LEU A 75 17.61 -20.58 -14.92
C LEU A 75 18.18 -21.51 -15.99
N PHE A 76 19.41 -21.28 -16.43
CA PHE A 76 20.10 -22.16 -17.39
C PHE A 76 20.14 -23.62 -16.88
N HIS A 77 20.45 -23.82 -15.59
CA HIS A 77 20.51 -25.15 -15.00
C HIS A 77 19.13 -25.83 -14.94
N GLN A 78 18.10 -25.13 -14.46
CA GLN A 78 16.74 -25.65 -14.38
C GLN A 78 16.19 -25.98 -15.77
N ALA A 79 16.40 -25.09 -16.73
CA ALA A 79 16.03 -25.31 -18.12
C ALA A 79 16.76 -26.52 -18.70
N PHE A 80 18.06 -26.68 -18.44
CA PHE A 80 18.84 -27.81 -18.93
C PHE A 80 18.38 -29.14 -18.33
N ILE A 81 18.06 -29.19 -17.03
CA ILE A 81 17.54 -30.42 -16.41
C ILE A 81 16.24 -30.84 -17.08
N SER A 82 15.32 -29.90 -17.28
CA SER A 82 14.05 -30.16 -17.95
C SER A 82 14.25 -30.55 -19.42
N PHE A 83 15.10 -29.83 -20.15
CA PHE A 83 15.42 -30.12 -21.54
C PHE A 83 16.01 -31.52 -21.69
N ARG A 84 17.03 -31.87 -20.89
CA ARG A 84 17.62 -33.21 -20.89
C ARG A 84 16.57 -34.28 -20.59
N LYS A 85 15.70 -34.04 -19.62
CA LYS A 85 14.61 -34.99 -19.30
C LYS A 85 13.68 -35.16 -20.51
N TRP A 86 13.25 -34.06 -21.11
CA TRP A 86 12.39 -34.05 -22.30
C TRP A 86 13.04 -34.78 -23.49
N VAL A 87 14.33 -34.56 -23.77
CA VAL A 87 15.04 -35.27 -24.85
C VAL A 87 15.12 -36.78 -24.58
N MET A 88 15.42 -37.18 -23.34
CA MET A 88 15.67 -38.58 -23.00
C MET A 88 14.40 -39.42 -22.83
N GLU A 89 13.30 -38.79 -22.40
CA GLU A 89 12.03 -39.46 -22.10
C GLU A 89 11.01 -39.37 -23.24
N SER A 90 11.16 -38.48 -24.22
CA SER A 90 10.26 -38.42 -25.37
C SER A 90 10.43 -39.64 -26.28
N ASN A 91 9.32 -40.14 -26.83
CA ASN A 91 9.34 -41.22 -27.80
C ASN A 91 9.72 -40.73 -29.20
N ALA A 92 9.31 -39.51 -29.55
CA ALA A 92 9.66 -38.84 -30.79
C ALA A 92 10.09 -37.39 -30.48
N LEU A 93 11.11 -36.91 -31.20
CA LEU A 93 11.58 -35.53 -31.13
C LEU A 93 11.12 -34.77 -32.38
N PRO A 94 11.05 -33.43 -32.34
CA PRO A 94 10.87 -32.64 -33.55
C PRO A 94 11.90 -33.03 -34.62
N VAL A 95 11.44 -33.26 -35.85
CA VAL A 95 12.25 -33.83 -36.94
C VAL A 95 13.59 -33.11 -37.13
N GLU A 96 13.56 -31.78 -37.16
CA GLU A 96 14.77 -30.96 -37.32
C GLU A 96 15.77 -31.16 -36.17
N PHE A 97 15.27 -31.28 -34.94
CA PHE A 97 16.13 -31.51 -33.77
C PHE A 97 16.70 -32.94 -33.75
N HIS A 98 15.92 -33.93 -34.18
CA HIS A 98 16.38 -35.31 -34.33
C HIS A 98 17.53 -35.39 -35.35
N ILE A 99 17.38 -34.75 -36.50
CA ILE A 99 18.42 -34.67 -37.54
C ILE A 99 19.68 -34.01 -36.97
N ALA A 100 19.55 -32.88 -36.27
CA ALA A 100 20.69 -32.21 -35.64
C ALA A 100 21.44 -33.11 -34.63
N LEU A 101 20.72 -33.86 -33.79
CA LEU A 101 21.33 -34.81 -32.86
C LEU A 101 22.02 -35.97 -33.60
N SER A 102 21.45 -36.45 -34.70
CA SER A 102 22.04 -37.48 -35.55
C SER A 102 23.34 -36.99 -36.18
N ASP A 103 23.33 -35.80 -36.78
CA ASP A 103 24.51 -35.19 -37.40
C ASP A 103 25.64 -34.98 -36.39
N ILE A 104 25.33 -34.52 -35.17
CA ILE A 104 26.33 -34.38 -34.10
C ILE A 104 26.89 -35.75 -33.68
N SER A 105 26.05 -36.78 -33.59
CA SER A 105 26.45 -38.14 -33.20
C SER A 105 27.40 -38.77 -34.21
N TYR A 106 27.22 -38.48 -35.50
CA TYR A 106 28.05 -38.98 -36.60
C TYR A 106 29.15 -38.00 -37.06
N GLY A 107 29.34 -36.88 -36.36
CA GLY A 107 30.40 -35.91 -36.61
C GLY A 107 30.17 -34.99 -37.83
N ALA A 108 28.95 -34.95 -38.36
CA ALA A 108 28.51 -34.02 -39.41
C ALA A 108 27.99 -32.68 -38.87
N GLY A 109 27.71 -32.59 -37.56
CA GLY A 109 27.22 -31.39 -36.88
C GLY A 109 28.08 -30.96 -35.68
N HIS A 110 27.82 -29.76 -35.17
CA HIS A 110 28.52 -29.21 -34.00
C HIS A 110 27.60 -29.15 -32.78
N VAL A 111 28.13 -29.35 -31.58
CA VAL A 111 27.34 -29.41 -30.33
C VAL A 111 26.54 -28.12 -30.07
N ASP A 112 26.99 -27.00 -30.62
CA ASP A 112 26.35 -25.70 -30.44
C ASP A 112 25.03 -25.59 -31.21
N ASP A 113 24.81 -26.47 -32.21
CA ASP A 113 23.58 -26.54 -33.01
C ASP A 113 22.36 -26.97 -32.16
N ILE A 114 22.60 -27.42 -30.91
CA ILE A 114 21.56 -27.71 -29.90
C ILE A 114 20.96 -26.43 -29.31
N PHE A 115 21.70 -25.32 -29.32
CA PHE A 115 21.31 -24.11 -28.58
C PHE A 115 19.93 -23.54 -28.99
N PRO A 116 19.56 -23.43 -30.28
CA PRO A 116 18.24 -22.94 -30.66
C PRO A 116 17.09 -23.76 -30.06
N TYR A 117 17.21 -25.09 -30.07
CA TYR A 117 16.23 -26.00 -29.49
C TYR A 117 16.19 -25.92 -27.96
N PHE A 118 17.37 -25.82 -27.33
CA PHE A 118 17.47 -25.58 -25.90
C PHE A 118 16.81 -24.25 -25.49
N LEU A 119 17.03 -23.18 -26.26
CA LEU A 119 16.46 -21.87 -26.00
C LEU A 119 14.93 -21.88 -26.18
N GLN A 120 14.44 -22.54 -27.23
CA GLN A 120 12.99 -22.74 -27.44
C GLN A 120 12.36 -23.49 -26.27
N HIS A 121 12.97 -24.59 -25.82
CA HIS A 121 12.52 -25.33 -24.64
C HIS A 121 12.56 -24.48 -23.36
N SER A 122 13.61 -23.68 -23.21
CA SER A 122 13.78 -22.79 -22.06
C SER A 122 12.67 -21.74 -21.99
N ARG A 123 12.23 -21.21 -23.14
CA ARG A 123 11.11 -20.26 -23.24
C ARG A 123 9.76 -20.89 -22.89
N GLN A 124 9.57 -22.18 -23.17
CA GLN A 124 8.37 -22.89 -22.70
C GLN A 124 8.34 -23.06 -21.18
N ILE A 125 9.49 -23.29 -20.55
CA ILE A 125 9.61 -23.37 -19.09
C ILE A 125 9.46 -21.98 -18.46
N PHE A 126 10.03 -20.97 -19.10
CA PHE A 126 10.12 -19.60 -18.62
C PHE A 126 9.56 -18.62 -19.68
N PRO A 127 8.23 -18.54 -19.84
CA PRO A 127 7.61 -17.70 -20.88
C PRO A 127 7.93 -16.21 -20.76
N MET A 128 8.25 -15.74 -19.56
CA MET A 128 8.65 -14.35 -19.32
C MET A 128 9.86 -13.93 -20.16
N LEU A 129 10.74 -14.86 -20.54
CA LEU A 129 11.89 -14.59 -21.39
C LEU A 129 11.49 -14.09 -22.79
N GLU A 130 10.28 -14.41 -23.26
CA GLU A 130 9.77 -13.95 -24.56
C GLU A 130 9.13 -12.56 -24.48
N CYS A 131 8.56 -12.19 -23.33
CA CYS A 131 7.74 -11.00 -23.18
C CYS A 131 8.30 -9.95 -22.21
N MET A 132 9.56 -10.07 -21.76
CA MET A 132 10.19 -9.13 -20.81
C MET A 132 10.06 -7.65 -21.20
N GLU A 133 10.14 -7.32 -22.49
CA GLU A 133 10.01 -5.93 -22.95
C GLU A 133 8.58 -5.42 -22.79
N GLU A 134 7.59 -6.24 -23.13
CA GLU A 134 6.17 -5.90 -22.97
C GLU A 134 5.81 -5.78 -21.49
N LEU A 135 6.27 -6.70 -20.65
CA LEU A 135 6.08 -6.62 -19.19
C LEU A 135 6.66 -5.33 -18.60
N ARG A 136 7.84 -4.87 -19.08
CA ARG A 136 8.42 -3.57 -18.70
C ARG A 136 7.57 -2.39 -19.13
N LYS A 137 6.97 -2.42 -20.34
CA LYS A 137 6.08 -1.35 -20.81
C LYS A 137 4.79 -1.30 -19.99
N ILE A 138 4.19 -2.44 -19.70
CA ILE A 138 2.93 -2.54 -18.94
C ILE A 138 3.13 -2.06 -17.49
N SER A 139 4.28 -2.40 -16.88
CA SER A 139 4.64 -2.00 -15.51
C SER A 139 5.39 -0.66 -15.42
N ASP A 140 5.45 0.10 -16.51
CA ASP A 140 6.06 1.43 -16.50
C ASP A 140 5.14 2.42 -15.79
N LEU A 141 5.39 2.64 -14.50
CA LEU A 141 4.61 3.58 -13.69
C LEU A 141 5.21 4.99 -13.66
N ARG A 142 6.12 5.31 -14.59
CA ARG A 142 6.66 6.67 -14.71
C ARG A 142 5.56 7.63 -15.16
N PHE A 143 5.55 8.83 -14.60
CA PHE A 143 4.58 9.90 -14.91
C PHE A 143 3.11 9.57 -14.56
N PRO A 144 2.79 9.28 -13.28
CA PRO A 144 1.43 8.94 -12.86
C PRO A 144 0.40 10.07 -13.10
N SER A 145 0.84 11.32 -13.24
CA SER A 145 -0.02 12.45 -13.61
C SER A 145 -0.74 12.27 -14.96
N ASN A 146 -0.14 11.51 -15.87
CA ASN A 146 -0.66 11.28 -17.23
C ASN A 146 -1.84 10.29 -17.24
N TRP A 147 -2.05 9.55 -16.15
CA TRP A 147 -3.16 8.61 -16.01
C TRP A 147 -4.52 9.31 -15.83
N TYR A 148 -4.50 10.63 -15.61
CA TYR A 148 -5.69 11.43 -15.31
C TYR A 148 -5.85 12.58 -16.31
N PRO A 149 -6.15 12.29 -17.59
CA PRO A 149 -6.21 13.30 -18.64
C PRO A 149 -7.30 14.35 -18.39
N GLU A 150 -8.44 13.97 -17.79
CA GLU A 150 -9.53 14.88 -17.44
C GLU A 150 -9.04 15.96 -16.46
N ALA A 151 -8.33 15.55 -15.40
CA ALA A 151 -7.75 16.48 -14.43
C ALA A 151 -6.66 17.37 -15.04
N ARG A 152 -5.90 16.86 -16.03
CA ARG A 152 -4.90 17.65 -16.79
C ARG A 152 -5.53 18.61 -17.79
N SER A 153 -6.78 18.39 -18.19
CA SER A 153 -7.50 19.24 -19.15
C SER A 153 -8.13 20.48 -18.53
N MET A 154 -8.05 20.64 -17.21
CA MET A 154 -8.61 21.77 -16.47
C MET A 154 -7.54 22.44 -15.59
N GLN A 155 -7.77 23.71 -15.26
CA GLN A 155 -6.97 24.38 -14.25
C GLN A 155 -7.43 23.92 -12.86
N ARG A 156 -6.50 23.41 -12.06
CA ARG A 156 -6.72 23.05 -10.66
C ARG A 156 -5.80 23.87 -9.77
N LYS A 157 -6.32 24.34 -8.63
CA LYS A 157 -5.54 24.99 -7.58
C LYS A 157 -5.50 24.10 -6.35
N ILE A 158 -4.32 23.92 -5.77
CA ILE A 158 -4.15 23.16 -4.54
C ILE A 158 -4.08 24.10 -3.34
N VAL A 159 -4.92 23.86 -2.34
CA VAL A 159 -4.92 24.60 -1.08
C VAL A 159 -4.55 23.64 0.04
N PHE A 160 -3.31 23.76 0.54
CA PHE A 160 -2.78 22.92 1.61
C PHE A 160 -3.08 23.54 2.97
N HIS A 161 -3.94 22.89 3.76
CA HIS A 161 -4.18 23.22 5.16
C HIS A 161 -3.24 22.41 6.07
N ALA A 162 -2.11 23.02 6.44
CA ALA A 162 -1.03 22.39 7.20
C ALA A 162 -1.15 22.69 8.69
N GLY A 163 -1.21 21.66 9.54
CA GLY A 163 -1.19 21.88 10.99
C GLY A 163 -1.29 20.59 11.80
N PRO A 164 -1.05 20.66 13.12
CA PRO A 164 -1.19 19.51 14.00
C PRO A 164 -2.65 19.04 14.08
N THR A 165 -2.90 17.92 14.76
CA THR A 165 -4.26 17.55 15.14
C THR A 165 -4.86 18.65 16.04
N ASN A 166 -6.18 18.82 16.00
CA ASN A 166 -6.88 19.85 16.79
C ASN A 166 -6.46 21.30 16.49
N SER A 167 -6.23 21.63 15.22
CA SER A 167 -5.84 22.98 14.75
C SER A 167 -6.92 23.71 13.96
N GLY A 168 -8.07 23.08 13.72
CA GLY A 168 -9.14 23.65 12.88
C GLY A 168 -8.87 23.61 11.37
N LYS A 169 -7.76 23.00 10.93
CA LYS A 169 -7.39 22.87 9.51
C LYS A 169 -8.52 22.27 8.65
N THR A 170 -9.07 21.13 9.08
CA THR A 170 -10.16 20.43 8.37
C THR A 170 -11.46 21.23 8.43
N HIS A 171 -11.68 22.04 9.48
CA HIS A 171 -12.90 22.83 9.58
C HIS A 171 -13.03 23.83 8.43
N HIS A 172 -11.95 24.54 8.08
CA HIS A 172 -11.95 25.50 6.98
C HIS A 172 -12.23 24.84 5.63
N ALA A 173 -11.55 23.73 5.34
CA ALA A 173 -11.81 22.95 4.12
C ALA A 173 -13.26 22.45 4.03
N ILE A 174 -13.83 21.99 5.15
CA ILE A 174 -15.23 21.56 5.18
C ILE A 174 -16.22 22.73 5.05
N GLN A 175 -15.93 23.92 5.56
CA GLN A 175 -16.78 25.09 5.29
C GLN A 175 -16.78 25.43 3.79
N ARG A 176 -15.63 25.36 3.12
CA ARG A 176 -15.52 25.57 1.68
C ARG A 176 -16.26 24.48 0.88
N PHE A 177 -16.18 23.22 1.31
CA PHE A 177 -16.96 22.10 0.79
C PHE A 177 -18.46 22.38 0.86
N LEU A 178 -18.99 22.78 2.02
CA LEU A 178 -20.44 23.02 2.21
C LEU A 178 -20.97 24.22 1.41
N ALA A 179 -20.11 25.20 1.12
CA ALA A 179 -20.48 26.41 0.38
C ALA A 179 -20.40 26.26 -1.15
N ALA A 180 -19.80 25.18 -1.65
CA ALA A 180 -19.58 24.96 -3.07
C ALA A 180 -20.87 24.54 -3.80
N ARG A 181 -20.92 24.70 -5.13
CA ARG A 181 -22.05 24.18 -5.93
C ARG A 181 -22.01 22.66 -6.05
N SER A 182 -20.81 22.10 -6.18
CA SER A 182 -20.54 20.66 -6.19
C SER A 182 -19.23 20.37 -5.49
N ALA A 183 -19.20 19.33 -4.66
CA ALA A 183 -17.98 18.99 -3.94
C ALA A 183 -17.83 17.51 -3.58
N VAL A 184 -16.59 17.08 -3.40
CA VAL A 184 -16.26 15.74 -2.90
C VAL A 184 -15.37 15.82 -1.65
N TYR A 185 -15.74 15.08 -0.61
CA TYR A 185 -14.89 14.85 0.55
C TYR A 185 -14.31 13.44 0.48
N CYS A 186 -12.99 13.32 0.59
CA CYS A 186 -12.24 12.07 0.59
C CYS A 186 -11.61 11.84 1.97
N GLY A 187 -12.22 10.96 2.77
CA GLY A 187 -11.75 10.63 4.11
C GLY A 187 -10.90 9.35 4.16
N PRO A 188 -9.94 9.24 5.11
CA PRO A 188 -9.16 8.01 5.35
C PRO A 188 -9.99 6.86 5.93
N LEU A 189 -11.17 7.16 6.48
CA LEU A 189 -11.97 6.24 7.27
C LEU A 189 -13.45 6.37 6.94
N ARG A 190 -14.16 5.24 6.97
CA ARG A 190 -15.63 5.20 6.87
C ARG A 190 -16.32 6.11 7.89
N LEU A 191 -15.81 6.15 9.13
CA LEU A 191 -16.36 7.01 10.18
C LEU A 191 -16.34 8.50 9.81
N LEU A 192 -15.27 8.97 9.14
CA LEU A 192 -15.17 10.36 8.72
C LEU A 192 -16.06 10.66 7.51
N ALA A 193 -16.17 9.74 6.56
CA ALA A 193 -17.11 9.88 5.45
C ALA A 193 -18.56 10.03 5.97
N HIS A 194 -18.95 9.19 6.92
CA HIS A 194 -20.24 9.29 7.62
C HIS A 194 -20.39 10.60 8.40
N GLU A 195 -19.35 11.05 9.13
CA GLU A 195 -19.37 12.33 9.86
C GLU A 195 -19.64 13.52 8.94
N ILE A 196 -18.96 13.58 7.79
CA ILE A 196 -19.14 14.67 6.82
C ILE A 196 -20.49 14.57 6.11
N TYR A 197 -20.96 13.36 5.79
CA TYR A 197 -22.30 13.13 5.26
C TYR A 197 -23.39 13.67 6.22
N GLU A 198 -23.37 13.27 7.49
CA GLU A 198 -24.33 13.74 8.49
C GLU A 198 -24.20 15.25 8.75
N ARG A 199 -22.98 15.78 8.77
CA ARG A 199 -22.74 17.23 8.92
C ARG A 199 -23.29 18.02 7.74
N SER A 200 -23.13 17.52 6.52
CA SER A 200 -23.69 18.14 5.30
C SER A 200 -25.22 18.14 5.34
N LYS A 201 -25.82 17.01 5.71
CA LYS A 201 -27.26 16.88 5.92
C LYS A 201 -27.77 17.85 6.99
N GLY A 202 -27.07 17.95 8.12
CA GLY A 202 -27.39 18.91 9.19
C GLY A 202 -27.26 20.38 8.78
N ALA A 203 -26.41 20.68 7.80
CA ALA A 203 -26.26 22.01 7.21
C ALA A 203 -27.27 22.29 6.07
N GLY A 204 -28.15 21.35 5.75
CA GLY A 204 -29.13 21.50 4.66
C GLY A 204 -28.53 21.35 3.26
N VAL A 205 -27.33 20.77 3.12
CA VAL A 205 -26.67 20.52 1.84
C VAL A 205 -26.84 19.05 1.49
N PRO A 206 -27.63 18.71 0.44
CA PRO A 206 -27.82 17.33 0.00
C PRO A 206 -26.46 16.71 -0.34
N CYS A 207 -26.13 15.56 0.22
CA CYS A 207 -24.84 14.92 0.05
C CYS A 207 -25.01 13.41 -0.01
N ASP A 208 -24.41 12.75 -0.99
CA ASP A 208 -24.38 11.30 -1.07
C ASP A 208 -23.25 10.73 -0.21
N LEU A 209 -23.38 9.50 0.25
CA LEU A 209 -22.33 8.76 0.94
C LEU A 209 -21.85 7.60 0.05
N VAL A 210 -20.55 7.50 -0.19
CA VAL A 210 -19.95 6.40 -0.96
C VAL A 210 -18.76 5.80 -0.21
N THR A 211 -18.90 4.55 0.21
CA THR A 211 -17.84 3.78 0.85
C THR A 211 -17.67 2.44 0.15
N GLY A 212 -16.69 1.62 0.57
CA GLY A 212 -16.52 0.28 0.01
C GLY A 212 -17.72 -0.64 0.28
N GLU A 213 -18.38 -0.48 1.42
CA GLU A 213 -19.47 -1.36 1.86
C GLU A 213 -20.87 -0.76 1.67
N GLU A 214 -20.99 0.58 1.61
CA GLU A 214 -22.27 1.28 1.66
C GLU A 214 -22.33 2.42 0.64
N ARG A 215 -23.49 2.58 -0.01
CA ARG A 215 -23.81 3.73 -0.87
C ARG A 215 -25.20 4.27 -0.52
N LEU A 216 -25.28 5.54 -0.12
CA LEU A 216 -26.53 6.21 0.23
C LEU A 216 -26.71 7.45 -0.66
N PHE A 217 -27.92 7.64 -1.18
CA PHE A 217 -28.29 8.82 -1.94
C PHE A 217 -29.05 9.80 -1.06
N ALA A 218 -28.81 11.10 -1.25
CA ALA A 218 -29.56 12.15 -0.58
C ALA A 218 -31.01 12.24 -1.09
N SER A 219 -31.22 11.91 -2.37
CA SER A 219 -32.54 11.90 -3.01
C SER A 219 -33.24 10.55 -2.84
N GLU A 220 -34.52 10.56 -2.43
CA GLU A 220 -35.37 9.36 -2.38
C GLU A 220 -35.58 8.72 -3.76
N GLU A 221 -35.46 9.51 -4.83
CA GLU A 221 -35.54 9.04 -6.22
C GLU A 221 -34.22 8.45 -6.74
N GLY A 222 -33.16 8.41 -5.91
CA GLY A 222 -31.85 7.86 -6.27
C GLY A 222 -31.05 8.72 -7.25
N ARG A 223 -31.37 10.01 -7.38
CA ARG A 223 -30.59 10.94 -8.22
C ARG A 223 -29.28 11.31 -7.51
N PRO A 224 -28.12 11.29 -8.20
CA PRO A 224 -26.86 11.72 -7.61
C PRO A 224 -26.92 13.16 -7.13
N SER A 225 -26.39 13.41 -5.93
CA SER A 225 -26.22 14.76 -5.40
C SER A 225 -25.00 15.46 -6.03
N SER A 226 -24.97 16.79 -5.96
CA SER A 226 -23.79 17.58 -6.31
C SER A 226 -22.68 17.47 -5.27
N HIS A 227 -23.00 17.04 -4.03
CA HIS A 227 -22.02 16.77 -2.98
C HIS A 227 -21.92 15.28 -2.69
N VAL A 228 -20.71 14.82 -2.42
CA VAL A 228 -20.46 13.44 -2.00
C VAL A 228 -19.41 13.39 -0.91
N ALA A 229 -19.68 12.61 0.13
CA ALA A 229 -18.69 12.22 1.13
C ALA A 229 -18.30 10.76 0.89
N CYS A 230 -17.01 10.48 0.73
CA CYS A 230 -16.54 9.15 0.43
C CYS A 230 -15.27 8.76 1.20
N THR A 231 -15.04 7.44 1.29
CA THR A 231 -13.68 6.97 1.56
C THR A 231 -12.81 7.26 0.35
N ILE A 232 -11.53 7.59 0.58
CA ILE A 232 -10.66 8.09 -0.48
C ILE A 232 -10.50 7.13 -1.67
N GLU A 233 -10.54 5.83 -1.43
CA GLU A 233 -10.48 4.79 -2.46
C GLU A 233 -11.67 4.87 -3.46
N MET A 234 -12.80 5.43 -3.02
CA MET A 234 -14.05 5.41 -3.77
C MET A 234 -14.31 6.72 -4.54
N CYS A 235 -13.40 7.70 -4.47
CA CYS A 235 -13.61 8.97 -5.16
C CYS A 235 -13.59 8.79 -6.68
N SER A 236 -14.44 9.55 -7.39
CA SER A 236 -14.43 9.57 -8.85
C SER A 236 -13.43 10.58 -9.37
N THR A 237 -12.59 10.16 -10.32
CA THR A 237 -11.65 11.03 -11.04
C THR A 237 -12.25 11.59 -12.33
N ASN A 238 -13.51 11.25 -12.64
CA ASN A 238 -14.16 11.59 -13.92
C ASN A 238 -15.35 12.54 -13.74
N ILE A 239 -15.68 12.91 -12.49
CA ILE A 239 -16.76 13.85 -12.18
C ILE A 239 -16.13 15.21 -11.86
N MET A 240 -16.66 16.25 -12.48
CA MET A 240 -16.23 17.64 -12.25
C MET A 240 -16.84 18.18 -10.96
N TYR A 241 -15.99 18.70 -10.09
CA TYR A 241 -16.36 19.35 -8.84
C TYR A 241 -15.87 20.80 -8.83
N GLU A 242 -16.57 21.66 -8.09
CA GLU A 242 -16.01 22.96 -7.74
C GLU A 242 -14.93 22.79 -6.66
N VAL A 243 -15.19 21.94 -5.65
CA VAL A 243 -14.28 21.72 -4.53
C VAL A 243 -14.03 20.24 -4.27
N ALA A 244 -12.79 19.86 -4.05
CA ALA A 244 -12.42 18.58 -3.47
C ALA A 244 -11.72 18.79 -2.11
N VAL A 245 -12.02 17.94 -1.13
CA VAL A 245 -11.30 17.90 0.15
C VAL A 245 -10.66 16.54 0.32
N VAL A 246 -9.33 16.50 0.39
CA VAL A 246 -8.54 15.29 0.68
C VAL A 246 -8.01 15.39 2.10
N ASP A 247 -8.54 14.56 2.99
CA ASP A 247 -8.18 14.57 4.41
C ASP A 247 -7.00 13.63 4.72
N GLU A 248 -6.26 13.96 5.77
CA GLU A 248 -5.02 13.27 6.20
C GLU A 248 -4.03 12.98 5.05
N ILE A 249 -3.68 13.99 4.24
CA ILE A 249 -2.85 13.85 3.02
C ILE A 249 -1.50 13.16 3.25
N GLN A 250 -0.95 13.21 4.47
CA GLN A 250 0.27 12.48 4.80
C GLN A 250 0.14 10.96 4.69
N MET A 251 -1.07 10.42 4.62
CA MET A 251 -1.32 9.00 4.34
C MET A 251 -0.91 8.60 2.91
N ILE A 252 -0.53 9.56 2.04
CA ILE A 252 0.04 9.31 0.72
C ILE A 252 1.32 8.44 0.76
N ARG A 253 2.05 8.43 1.88
CA ARG A 253 3.22 7.54 2.09
C ARG A 253 2.87 6.17 2.67
N ASP A 254 1.60 5.90 2.97
CA ASP A 254 1.20 4.64 3.59
C ASP A 254 1.53 3.47 2.64
N PRO A 255 2.31 2.46 3.08
CA PRO A 255 2.74 1.37 2.20
C PRO A 255 1.60 0.53 1.60
N GLY A 256 0.43 0.47 2.27
CA GLY A 256 -0.70 -0.34 1.81
C GLY A 256 -1.79 0.46 1.09
N ARG A 257 -1.99 1.74 1.48
CA ARG A 257 -3.12 2.57 1.03
C ARG A 257 -2.71 3.87 0.35
N GLY A 258 -1.43 4.25 0.37
CA GLY A 258 -0.95 5.55 -0.12
C GLY A 258 -1.33 5.85 -1.58
N TRP A 259 -1.45 4.81 -2.40
CA TRP A 259 -1.91 4.90 -3.79
C TRP A 259 -3.26 5.64 -3.94
N ALA A 260 -4.17 5.52 -2.97
CA ALA A 260 -5.48 6.15 -3.04
C ALA A 260 -5.38 7.67 -2.89
N TRP A 261 -4.47 8.16 -2.04
CA TRP A 261 -4.17 9.59 -1.92
C TRP A 261 -3.46 10.13 -3.15
N THR A 262 -2.52 9.37 -3.72
CA THR A 262 -1.85 9.74 -4.97
C THR A 262 -2.86 9.87 -6.11
N ARG A 263 -3.78 8.90 -6.22
CA ARG A 263 -4.88 8.92 -7.20
C ARG A 263 -5.80 10.13 -7.00
N ALA A 264 -6.22 10.41 -5.76
CA ALA A 264 -7.08 11.54 -5.47
C ALA A 264 -6.40 12.89 -5.79
N LEU A 265 -5.16 13.07 -5.33
CA LEU A 265 -4.39 14.30 -5.53
C LEU A 265 -4.14 14.57 -7.02
N LEU A 266 -3.70 13.55 -7.77
CA LEU A 266 -3.39 13.72 -9.20
C LEU A 266 -4.64 13.71 -10.09
N GLY A 267 -5.71 13.03 -9.68
CA GLY A 267 -6.83 12.69 -10.56
C GLY A 267 -8.18 13.32 -10.27
N LEU A 268 -8.40 13.95 -9.11
CA LEU A 268 -9.68 14.62 -8.87
C LEU A 268 -9.86 15.81 -9.82
N CYS A 269 -10.98 15.81 -10.55
CA CYS A 269 -11.36 16.91 -11.42
C CYS A 269 -12.08 18.00 -10.61
N ALA A 270 -11.32 18.80 -9.86
CA ALA A 270 -11.87 19.90 -9.06
C ALA A 270 -11.14 21.22 -9.33
N GLU A 271 -11.89 22.32 -9.36
CA GLU A 271 -11.31 23.67 -9.52
C GLU A 271 -10.37 23.99 -8.34
N GLU A 272 -10.80 23.69 -7.11
CA GLU A 272 -9.99 23.78 -5.89
C GLU A 272 -9.86 22.40 -5.21
N VAL A 273 -8.62 21.94 -4.99
CA VAL A 273 -8.31 20.73 -4.23
C VAL A 273 -7.70 21.13 -2.89
N HIS A 274 -8.52 21.06 -1.85
CA HIS A 274 -8.13 21.32 -0.47
C HIS A 274 -7.53 20.06 0.16
N VAL A 275 -6.25 20.10 0.51
CA VAL A 275 -5.58 18.98 1.18
C VAL A 275 -5.35 19.33 2.66
N CYS A 276 -5.74 18.45 3.57
CA CYS A 276 -5.56 18.65 5.02
C CYS A 276 -4.55 17.65 5.57
N GLY A 277 -3.53 18.10 6.30
CA GLY A 277 -2.56 17.17 6.90
C GLY A 277 -1.45 17.81 7.72
N GLU A 278 -0.46 16.99 8.06
CA GLU A 278 0.75 17.45 8.75
C GLU A 278 1.72 18.20 7.81
N PRO A 279 2.50 19.16 8.32
CA PRO A 279 3.46 19.92 7.52
C PRO A 279 4.50 19.08 6.78
N ALA A 280 4.79 17.87 7.26
CA ALA A 280 5.76 16.95 6.64
C ALA A 280 5.40 16.56 5.19
N ALA A 281 4.12 16.63 4.81
CA ALA A 281 3.67 16.32 3.45
C ALA A 281 3.80 17.50 2.46
N ILE A 282 4.10 18.73 2.92
CA ILE A 282 4.12 19.92 2.06
C ILE A 282 5.16 19.79 0.94
N ALA A 283 6.36 19.31 1.25
CA ALA A 283 7.44 19.18 0.28
C ALA A 283 7.05 18.24 -0.87
N LEU A 284 6.64 17.02 -0.55
CA LEU A 284 6.17 16.05 -1.54
C LEU A 284 5.00 16.58 -2.37
N VAL A 285 3.99 17.21 -1.75
CA VAL A 285 2.85 17.76 -2.50
C VAL A 285 3.34 18.85 -3.46
N ARG A 286 4.22 19.75 -3.05
CA ARG A 286 4.80 20.76 -3.96
C ARG A 286 5.57 20.13 -5.12
N ASP A 287 6.37 19.10 -4.85
CA ASP A 287 7.15 18.41 -5.89
C ASP A 287 6.22 17.71 -6.90
N LEU A 288 5.16 17.03 -6.43
CA LEU A 288 4.15 16.44 -7.30
C LEU A 288 3.42 17.49 -8.14
N MET A 289 3.00 18.60 -7.52
CA MET A 289 2.27 19.67 -8.23
C MET A 289 3.17 20.46 -9.18
N PHE A 290 4.48 20.51 -8.93
CA PHE A 290 5.45 21.04 -9.88
C PHE A 290 5.46 20.22 -11.18
N THR A 291 5.30 18.89 -11.10
CA THR A 291 5.21 18.04 -12.30
C THR A 291 3.92 18.22 -13.10
N THR A 292 2.84 18.67 -12.46
CA THR A 292 1.55 18.94 -13.11
C THR A 292 1.39 20.39 -13.53
N GLY A 293 2.25 21.30 -13.06
CA GLY A 293 2.16 22.74 -13.31
C GLY A 293 1.04 23.42 -12.51
N GLU A 294 0.64 22.85 -11.37
CA GLU A 294 -0.48 23.33 -10.56
C GLU A 294 0.00 24.23 -9.40
N GLU A 295 -0.76 25.29 -9.11
CA GLU A 295 -0.46 26.21 -8.02
C GLU A 295 -0.70 25.54 -6.65
N VAL A 296 0.21 25.76 -5.69
CA VAL A 296 0.06 25.29 -4.31
C VAL A 296 0.09 26.47 -3.34
N GLU A 297 -1.07 26.79 -2.78
CA GLU A 297 -1.21 27.73 -1.66
C GLU A 297 -1.14 26.97 -0.33
N VAL A 298 -0.36 27.45 0.64
CA VAL A 298 -0.21 26.80 1.95
C VAL A 298 -0.75 27.70 3.06
N HIS A 299 -1.75 27.19 3.78
CA HIS A 299 -2.28 27.79 5.00
C HIS A 299 -1.78 27.02 6.21
N THR A 300 -1.12 27.71 7.14
CA THR A 300 -0.59 27.08 8.36
C THR A 300 -1.52 27.33 9.54
N TYR A 301 -1.78 26.27 10.31
CA TYR A 301 -2.66 26.28 11.47
C TYR A 301 -1.89 25.84 12.71
N GLU A 302 -2.10 26.56 13.81
CA GLU A 302 -1.60 26.18 15.12
C GLU A 302 -2.68 25.41 15.90
N ARG A 303 -2.26 24.75 16.97
CA ARG A 303 -3.18 23.98 17.82
C ARG A 303 -4.14 24.93 18.56
N LEU A 304 -5.43 24.62 18.57
CA LEU A 304 -6.47 25.47 19.18
C LEU A 304 -6.40 25.52 20.71
N THR A 305 -5.82 24.50 21.33
CA THR A 305 -5.64 24.38 22.78
C THR A 305 -4.21 23.94 23.09
N PRO A 306 -3.66 24.27 24.26
CA PRO A 306 -2.33 23.79 24.65
C PRO A 306 -2.29 22.28 24.91
N ILE A 307 -1.12 21.68 24.70
CA ILE A 307 -0.80 20.30 25.06
C ILE A 307 0.52 20.27 25.82
N SER A 308 0.59 19.53 26.92
CA SER A 308 1.81 19.38 27.73
C SER A 308 2.06 17.94 28.11
N ILE A 309 3.32 17.53 28.09
CA ILE A 309 3.75 16.24 28.60
C ILE A 309 3.97 16.37 30.11
N GLU A 310 3.40 15.47 30.90
CA GLU A 310 3.56 15.49 32.36
C GLU A 310 5.00 15.14 32.77
N ASP A 311 5.39 15.54 33.99
CA ASP A 311 6.70 15.22 34.57
C ASP A 311 6.74 13.87 35.29
N HIS A 312 5.56 13.28 35.52
CA HIS A 312 5.40 11.99 36.19
C HIS A 312 4.58 11.04 35.32
N ALA A 313 5.01 9.78 35.30
CA ALA A 313 4.23 8.68 34.72
C ALA A 313 3.01 8.37 35.61
N LEU A 314 2.03 7.66 35.06
CA LEU A 314 0.87 7.22 35.84
C LEU A 314 1.29 6.22 36.94
N GLU A 315 2.19 5.28 36.62
CA GLU A 315 2.74 4.22 37.47
C GLU A 315 1.74 3.16 37.94
N SER A 316 0.55 3.56 38.40
CA SER A 316 -0.54 2.66 38.82
C SER A 316 -1.87 3.10 38.24
N LEU A 317 -2.71 2.13 37.85
CA LEU A 317 -4.09 2.36 37.41
C LEU A 317 -4.97 2.99 38.50
N ASP A 318 -4.62 2.86 39.77
CA ASP A 318 -5.34 3.51 40.88
C ASP A 318 -5.31 5.05 40.80
N LYS A 319 -4.35 5.61 40.04
CA LYS A 319 -4.22 7.05 39.82
C LYS A 319 -5.00 7.56 38.60
N LEU A 320 -5.80 6.69 37.96
CA LEU A 320 -6.67 7.08 36.84
C LEU A 320 -7.70 8.12 37.28
N GLN A 321 -7.94 9.09 36.41
CA GLN A 321 -8.87 10.19 36.61
C GLN A 321 -9.88 10.27 35.47
N SER A 322 -11.02 10.88 35.73
CA SER A 322 -12.02 11.12 34.69
C SER A 322 -11.44 11.89 33.50
N GLY A 323 -11.65 11.35 32.30
CA GLY A 323 -11.10 11.87 31.05
C GLY A 323 -9.76 11.24 30.65
N ASP A 324 -9.23 10.29 31.42
CA ASP A 324 -8.03 9.54 31.05
C ASP A 324 -8.31 8.54 29.92
N CYS A 325 -7.37 8.49 28.97
CA CYS A 325 -7.34 7.50 27.91
C CYS A 325 -6.03 6.72 27.94
N VAL A 326 -6.11 5.42 28.23
CA VAL A 326 -4.97 4.50 28.16
C VAL A 326 -4.86 3.94 26.74
N VAL A 327 -3.75 4.21 26.08
CA VAL A 327 -3.49 3.78 24.70
C VAL A 327 -2.62 2.54 24.70
N CYS A 328 -3.13 1.46 24.10
CA CYS A 328 -2.46 0.18 23.96
C CYS A 328 -2.21 -0.17 22.48
N PHE A 329 -1.12 -0.87 22.18
CA PHE A 329 -0.78 -1.23 20.79
C PHE A 329 -1.16 -2.66 20.39
N ASN A 330 -1.73 -3.44 21.32
CA ASN A 330 -2.22 -4.79 21.04
C ASN A 330 -3.51 -5.07 21.83
N LYS A 331 -4.29 -6.07 21.38
CA LYS A 331 -5.59 -6.41 22.00
C LYS A 331 -5.45 -7.04 23.39
N ASN A 332 -4.37 -7.76 23.67
CA ASN A 332 -4.17 -8.40 24.96
C ASN A 332 -4.02 -7.34 26.06
N ASP A 333 -3.28 -6.27 25.78
CA ASP A 333 -3.15 -5.11 26.67
C ASP A 333 -4.50 -4.44 26.91
N ILE A 334 -5.33 -4.27 25.87
CA ILE A 334 -6.68 -3.71 26.01
C ILE A 334 -7.49 -4.51 27.04
N TYR A 335 -7.56 -5.84 26.88
CA TYR A 335 -8.33 -6.69 27.80
C TYR A 335 -7.72 -6.77 29.20
N SER A 336 -6.39 -6.75 29.30
CA SER A 336 -5.69 -6.77 30.59
C SER A 336 -5.95 -5.50 31.38
N ILE A 337 -5.80 -4.34 30.75
CA ILE A 337 -6.01 -3.03 31.38
C ILE A 337 -7.49 -2.82 31.69
N SER A 338 -8.41 -3.14 30.77
CA SER A 338 -9.85 -2.97 31.03
C SER A 338 -10.31 -3.81 32.22
N ARG A 339 -9.85 -5.06 32.32
CA ARG A 339 -10.18 -5.96 33.44
C ARG A 339 -9.60 -5.47 34.78
N GLN A 340 -8.40 -4.88 34.77
CA GLN A 340 -7.80 -4.30 35.98
C GLN A 340 -8.58 -3.07 36.46
N ILE A 341 -9.03 -2.21 35.54
CA ILE A 341 -9.88 -1.05 35.85
C ILE A 341 -11.21 -1.52 36.43
N GLU A 342 -11.87 -2.51 35.81
CA GLU A 342 -13.11 -3.09 36.34
C GLU A 342 -12.93 -3.72 37.73
N ALA A 343 -11.81 -4.41 37.96
CA ALA A 343 -11.49 -4.99 39.27
C ALA A 343 -11.26 -3.93 40.36
N SER A 344 -10.85 -2.72 39.99
CA SER A 344 -10.75 -1.56 40.90
C SER A 344 -12.09 -0.87 41.17
N GLY A 345 -13.19 -1.35 40.58
CA GLY A 345 -14.54 -0.81 40.75
C GLY A 345 -14.86 0.38 39.85
N GLN A 346 -14.02 0.66 38.85
CA GLN A 346 -14.25 1.72 37.86
C GLN A 346 -14.78 1.16 36.53
N GLU A 347 -15.62 1.93 35.84
CA GLU A 347 -16.06 1.59 34.48
C GLU A 347 -15.13 2.21 33.42
N CYS A 348 -14.86 1.47 32.35
CA CYS A 348 -14.13 1.97 31.19
C CYS A 348 -14.83 1.66 29.87
N ALA A 349 -14.67 2.56 28.90
CA ALA A 349 -15.05 2.37 27.51
C ALA A 349 -13.88 1.74 26.76
N VAL A 350 -14.17 0.93 25.75
CA VAL A 350 -13.13 0.20 24.99
C VAL A 350 -13.24 0.47 23.50
N ILE A 351 -12.16 0.93 22.87
CA ILE A 351 -12.13 1.23 21.43
C ILE A 351 -10.87 0.63 20.76
N TYR A 352 -11.05 -0.33 19.87
CA TYR A 352 -9.96 -0.87 19.03
C TYR A 352 -10.37 -0.98 17.55
N GLY A 353 -9.37 -1.08 16.68
CA GLY A 353 -9.54 -0.95 15.22
C GLY A 353 -10.60 -1.85 14.58
N SER A 354 -10.71 -3.10 14.99
CA SER A 354 -11.67 -4.07 14.40
C SER A 354 -13.10 -3.96 14.93
N LEU A 355 -13.42 -3.03 15.83
CA LEU A 355 -14.80 -2.83 16.28
C LEU A 355 -15.68 -2.29 15.13
N PRO A 356 -16.95 -2.73 15.03
CA PRO A 356 -17.92 -2.14 14.12
C PRO A 356 -18.08 -0.62 14.37
N PRO A 357 -18.37 0.19 13.33
CA PRO A 357 -18.54 1.64 13.48
C PRO A 357 -19.59 2.02 14.53
N GLY A 358 -20.76 1.36 14.52
CA GLY A 358 -21.82 1.61 15.50
C GLY A 358 -21.34 1.37 16.94
N THR A 359 -20.56 0.32 17.18
CA THR A 359 -19.97 0.04 18.49
C THR A 359 -18.95 1.09 18.90
N LYS A 360 -18.08 1.53 17.97
CA LYS A 360 -17.11 2.61 18.23
C LYS A 360 -17.81 3.92 18.62
N LEU A 361 -18.87 4.29 17.89
CA LEU A 361 -19.67 5.47 18.18
C LEU A 361 -20.39 5.37 19.52
N ALA A 362 -20.96 4.21 19.85
CA ALA A 362 -21.62 3.98 21.14
C ALA A 362 -20.63 4.09 22.32
N GLN A 363 -19.44 3.48 22.20
CA GLN A 363 -18.38 3.57 23.23
C GLN A 363 -17.85 5.01 23.37
N ALA A 364 -17.64 5.71 22.25
CA ALA A 364 -17.25 7.12 22.25
C ALA A 364 -18.32 8.01 22.89
N LYS A 365 -19.60 7.78 22.58
CA LYS A 365 -20.73 8.50 23.18
C LYS A 365 -20.78 8.27 24.69
N LYS A 366 -20.65 7.02 25.14
CA LYS A 366 -20.61 6.66 26.57
C LYS A 366 -19.51 7.43 27.31
N PHE A 367 -18.29 7.41 26.77
CA PHE A 367 -17.15 8.12 27.33
C PHE A 367 -17.34 9.65 27.36
N ASN A 368 -17.91 10.22 26.29
CA ASN A 368 -18.09 11.67 26.15
C ASN A 368 -19.25 12.23 26.97
N ASP A 369 -20.30 11.45 27.27
CA ASP A 369 -21.51 11.92 27.95
C ASP A 369 -21.20 12.32 29.40
N PRO A 370 -21.24 13.61 29.79
CA PRO A 370 -20.89 14.05 31.14
C PRO A 370 -21.66 13.37 32.27
N SER A 371 -22.87 12.87 31.99
CA SER A 371 -23.73 12.20 32.96
C SER A 371 -23.43 10.71 33.16
N ASP A 372 -22.71 10.08 32.23
CA ASP A 372 -22.36 8.66 32.32
C ASP A 372 -21.15 8.45 33.26
N PRO A 373 -21.19 7.50 34.21
CA PRO A 373 -20.08 7.22 35.13
C PRO A 373 -18.81 6.68 34.43
N CYS A 374 -18.92 6.17 33.20
CA CYS A 374 -17.81 5.65 32.43
C CYS A 374 -16.91 6.78 31.90
N LYS A 375 -15.85 7.10 32.67
CA LYS A 375 -14.94 8.22 32.39
C LYS A 375 -13.51 7.84 32.03
N ILE A 376 -13.24 6.55 31.89
CA ILE A 376 -11.94 6.04 31.45
C ILE A 376 -12.10 5.41 30.07
N LEU A 377 -11.16 5.67 29.17
CA LEU A 377 -11.12 5.05 27.84
C LEU A 377 -9.88 4.17 27.70
N VAL A 378 -10.05 2.91 27.33
CA VAL A 378 -8.96 2.02 26.95
C VAL A 378 -9.03 1.82 25.44
N ALA A 379 -8.01 2.27 24.71
CA ALA A 379 -8.09 2.31 23.25
C ALA A 379 -6.79 1.92 22.55
N THR A 380 -6.88 1.54 21.28
CA THR A 380 -5.69 1.45 20.41
C THR A 380 -5.43 2.76 19.68
N ASP A 381 -4.34 2.81 18.92
CA ASP A 381 -4.01 3.88 17.97
C ASP A 381 -5.14 4.22 16.96
N ALA A 382 -6.19 3.40 16.88
CA ALA A 382 -7.41 3.66 16.13
C ALA A 382 -8.12 4.98 16.54
N ILE A 383 -7.89 5.49 17.76
CA ILE A 383 -8.41 6.82 18.17
C ILE A 383 -7.64 8.00 17.57
N GLY A 384 -6.48 7.74 16.95
CA GLY A 384 -5.65 8.74 16.31
C GLY A 384 -6.34 9.45 15.15
N MET A 385 -7.44 8.89 14.62
CA MET A 385 -8.27 9.44 13.55
C MET A 385 -9.74 9.02 13.67
N GLY A 386 -10.66 9.81 13.12
CA GLY A 386 -12.05 9.38 12.87
C GLY A 386 -13.03 9.29 14.04
N LEU A 387 -12.65 9.70 15.26
CA LEU A 387 -13.60 9.84 16.37
C LEU A 387 -13.41 11.18 17.08
N ASN A 388 -14.52 11.82 17.43
CA ASN A 388 -14.53 12.97 18.31
C ASN A 388 -14.60 12.48 19.77
N LEU A 389 -13.48 12.57 20.48
CA LEU A 389 -13.34 12.09 21.87
C LEU A 389 -12.92 13.24 22.78
N SER A 390 -13.60 13.39 23.91
CA SER A 390 -13.30 14.38 24.94
C SER A 390 -12.29 13.81 25.93
N ILE A 391 -11.04 13.65 25.49
CA ILE A 391 -9.95 13.11 26.31
C ILE A 391 -9.25 14.26 27.03
N ARG A 392 -9.04 14.15 28.34
CA ARG A 392 -8.22 15.09 29.13
C ARG A 392 -6.74 14.74 29.04
N ARG A 393 -6.42 13.46 29.27
CA ARG A 393 -5.05 12.96 29.37
C ARG A 393 -4.89 11.67 28.58
N VAL A 394 -3.87 11.62 27.74
CA VAL A 394 -3.46 10.40 27.02
C VAL A 394 -2.32 9.74 27.80
N ILE A 395 -2.47 8.46 28.12
CA ILE A 395 -1.48 7.64 28.80
C ILE A 395 -1.04 6.53 27.84
N PHE A 396 0.21 6.57 27.39
CA PHE A 396 0.78 5.48 26.60
C PHE A 396 1.09 4.30 27.50
N ASN A 397 0.42 3.16 27.29
CA ASN A 397 0.69 1.92 28.05
C ASN A 397 2.09 1.36 27.75
N SER A 398 2.53 1.50 26.50
CA SER A 398 3.85 1.17 25.99
C SER A 398 4.20 2.17 24.89
N LEU A 399 5.47 2.25 24.47
CA LEU A 399 5.91 3.00 23.28
C LEU A 399 6.32 2.08 22.12
N THR A 400 6.08 0.78 22.26
CA THR A 400 6.37 -0.22 21.22
C THR A 400 5.10 -0.80 20.62
N LYS A 401 5.08 -0.93 19.30
CA LYS A 401 3.98 -1.47 18.51
C LYS A 401 4.44 -2.74 17.77
N PRO A 402 3.62 -3.80 17.76
CA PRO A 402 3.87 -4.95 16.89
C PRO A 402 3.66 -4.53 15.43
N THR A 403 4.72 -4.62 14.63
CA THR A 403 4.70 -4.44 13.17
C THR A 403 4.93 -5.80 12.51
N MET A 404 4.41 -5.99 11.29
CA MET A 404 4.83 -7.10 10.43
C MET A 404 5.82 -6.53 9.43
N ASN A 405 7.00 -7.13 9.34
CA ASN A 405 7.95 -6.77 8.30
C ASN A 405 7.47 -7.31 6.94
N GLU A 406 8.16 -6.92 5.86
CA GLU A 406 7.88 -7.35 4.49
C GLU A 406 7.90 -8.89 4.30
N LYS A 407 8.54 -9.61 5.23
CA LYS A 407 8.62 -11.08 5.25
C LYS A 407 7.49 -11.74 6.06
N GLY A 408 6.56 -10.95 6.60
CA GLY A 408 5.47 -11.44 7.44
C GLY A 408 5.87 -11.84 8.86
N GLU A 409 7.08 -11.51 9.30
CA GLU A 409 7.55 -11.75 10.67
C GLU A 409 7.11 -10.60 11.58
N LYS A 410 6.67 -10.94 12.79
CA LYS A 410 6.30 -9.94 13.80
C LYS A 410 7.55 -9.36 14.45
N SER A 411 7.70 -8.05 14.37
CA SER A 411 8.73 -7.31 15.09
C SER A 411 8.09 -6.27 16.01
N MET A 412 8.83 -5.84 17.04
CA MET A 412 8.38 -4.80 17.97
C MET A 412 9.16 -3.54 17.66
N GLU A 413 8.49 -2.54 17.10
CA GLU A 413 9.09 -1.26 16.73
C GLU A 413 8.61 -0.15 17.66
N ARG A 414 9.46 0.86 17.88
CA ARG A 414 9.04 2.07 18.60
C ARG A 414 8.09 2.89 17.74
N ILE A 415 7.11 3.53 18.37
CA ILE A 415 6.23 4.44 17.66
C ILE A 415 6.98 5.63 17.07
N SER A 416 6.58 6.04 15.87
CA SER A 416 7.13 7.23 15.22
C SER A 416 6.65 8.52 15.88
N THR A 417 7.36 9.62 15.63
CA THR A 417 6.95 10.95 16.10
C THR A 417 5.57 11.35 15.55
N SER A 418 5.28 11.06 14.29
CA SER A 418 3.95 11.35 13.70
C SER A 418 2.83 10.60 14.44
N GLN A 419 3.02 9.30 14.73
CA GLN A 419 2.05 8.51 15.52
C GLN A 419 1.88 9.06 16.95
N ALA A 420 2.98 9.37 17.64
CA ALA A 420 2.93 9.92 18.99
C ALA A 420 2.19 11.26 19.04
N LEU A 421 2.45 12.17 18.09
CA LEU A 421 1.77 13.46 17.97
C LEU A 421 0.29 13.30 17.57
N GLN A 422 -0.02 12.34 16.69
CA GLN A 422 -1.40 12.08 16.25
C GLN A 422 -2.26 11.55 17.40
N ILE A 423 -1.73 10.60 18.18
CA ILE A 423 -2.40 10.01 19.34
C ILE A 423 -2.45 11.00 20.50
N GLY A 424 -1.31 11.54 20.93
CA GLY A 424 -1.21 12.50 22.04
C GLY A 424 -2.03 13.76 21.80
N GLY A 425 -2.06 14.25 20.56
CA GLY A 425 -2.82 15.42 20.15
C GLY A 425 -4.35 15.27 20.26
N ARG A 426 -4.87 14.07 20.57
CA ARG A 426 -6.28 13.83 20.90
C ARG A 426 -6.68 14.37 22.28
N ALA A 427 -5.72 14.62 23.18
CA ALA A 427 -5.99 15.21 24.49
C ALA A 427 -6.37 16.69 24.39
N GLY A 428 -7.43 17.13 25.09
CA GLY A 428 -7.84 18.54 25.15
C GLY A 428 -8.34 19.10 23.82
N ARG A 429 -9.16 18.36 23.07
CA ARG A 429 -9.72 18.85 21.79
C ARG A 429 -10.57 20.10 22.00
N PHE A 430 -10.53 21.02 21.05
CA PHE A 430 -11.37 22.23 21.07
C PHE A 430 -12.86 21.84 21.05
N GLY A 431 -13.66 22.50 21.89
CA GLY A 431 -15.07 22.15 22.09
C GLY A 431 -15.32 20.96 23.02
N SER A 432 -14.26 20.33 23.57
CA SER A 432 -14.40 19.37 24.67
C SER A 432 -14.49 20.08 26.03
N ALA A 433 -14.83 19.33 27.09
CA ALA A 433 -14.84 19.84 28.46
C ALA A 433 -13.46 20.24 29.00
N PHE A 434 -12.37 19.95 28.27
CA PHE A 434 -11.00 20.14 28.73
C PHE A 434 -10.28 21.20 27.89
N SER A 435 -9.86 22.29 28.54
CA SER A 435 -9.17 23.42 27.91
C SER A 435 -7.68 23.16 27.63
N GLN A 436 -7.09 22.13 28.23
CA GLN A 436 -5.70 21.71 28.06
C GLN A 436 -5.62 20.19 27.93
N GLY A 437 -4.76 19.71 27.03
CA GLY A 437 -4.44 18.30 26.88
C GLY A 437 -3.18 17.91 27.66
N LEU A 438 -3.23 16.76 28.33
CA LEU A 438 -2.08 16.17 29.02
C LEU A 438 -1.65 14.88 28.31
N VAL A 439 -0.35 14.59 28.34
CA VAL A 439 0.21 13.33 27.81
C VAL A 439 1.21 12.77 28.81
N THR A 440 1.14 11.48 29.09
CA THR A 440 2.11 10.77 29.93
C THR A 440 2.26 9.31 29.50
N THR A 441 3.06 8.55 30.22
CA THR A 441 3.26 7.10 30.04
C THR A 441 2.76 6.33 31.25
N MET A 442 2.48 5.04 31.07
CA MET A 442 2.17 4.14 32.18
C MET A 442 3.41 3.93 33.06
N HIS A 443 4.55 3.66 32.43
CA HIS A 443 5.80 3.35 33.13
C HIS A 443 6.75 4.55 33.14
N ARG A 444 7.47 4.72 34.26
CA ARG A 444 8.41 5.83 34.47
C ARG A 444 9.55 5.86 33.46
N ASP A 445 10.06 4.68 33.09
CA ASP A 445 11.20 4.54 32.19
C ASP A 445 10.87 4.96 30.74
N ASP A 446 9.58 4.92 30.37
CA ASP A 446 9.11 5.33 29.04
C ASP A 446 8.97 6.85 28.91
N LEU A 447 8.81 7.58 30.02
CA LEU A 447 8.50 9.02 29.97
C LEU A 447 9.61 9.87 29.31
N PRO A 448 10.92 9.67 29.61
CA PRO A 448 12.00 10.37 28.91
C PRO A 448 12.02 10.04 27.41
N VAL A 449 11.67 8.80 27.04
CA VAL A 449 11.62 8.34 25.66
C VAL A 449 10.46 9.02 24.92
N LEU A 450 9.28 9.11 25.52
CA LEU A 450 8.14 9.83 24.95
C LEU A 450 8.47 11.31 24.74
N LYS A 451 9.08 11.97 25.74
CA LYS A 451 9.54 13.38 25.63
C LYS A 451 10.49 13.56 24.44
N ALA A 452 11.45 12.65 24.26
CA ALA A 452 12.36 12.68 23.12
C ALA A 452 11.66 12.44 21.77
N ILE A 453 10.71 11.49 21.71
CA ILE A 453 9.95 11.20 20.48
C ILE A 453 9.11 12.41 20.05
N MET A 454 8.38 13.02 20.98
CA MET A 454 7.49 14.15 20.69
C MET A 454 8.24 15.46 20.43
N ALA A 455 9.48 15.61 20.92
CA ALA A 455 10.33 16.78 20.66
C ALA A 455 11.09 16.69 19.32
N ARG A 456 11.21 15.51 18.72
CA ARG A 456 11.89 15.33 17.43
C ARG A 456 11.10 16.07 16.32
N PRO A 457 11.77 16.77 15.39
CA PRO A 457 11.08 17.35 14.24
C PRO A 457 10.52 16.26 13.33
N LEU A 458 9.38 16.54 12.68
CA LEU A 458 8.83 15.64 11.67
C LEU A 458 9.71 15.66 10.43
N GLU A 459 10.12 14.47 9.99
CA GLU A 459 10.88 14.32 8.75
C GLU A 459 9.95 14.49 7.54
N PRO A 460 10.36 15.27 6.51
CA PRO A 460 9.57 15.43 5.31
C PRO A 460 9.32 14.09 4.61
N ILE A 461 8.11 13.92 4.12
CA ILE A 461 7.73 12.76 3.33
C ILE A 461 8.45 12.82 1.98
N GLN A 462 9.05 11.72 1.56
CA GLN A 462 9.86 11.65 0.34
C GLN A 462 9.13 11.01 -0.84
N GLU A 463 8.19 10.09 -0.57
CA GLU A 463 7.60 9.22 -1.59
C GLU A 463 6.08 9.13 -1.44
N ALA A 464 5.41 8.95 -2.58
CA ALA A 464 3.98 8.75 -2.71
C ALA A 464 3.72 7.31 -3.19
N GLY A 465 2.75 6.62 -2.59
CA GLY A 465 2.40 5.26 -2.98
C GLY A 465 1.76 5.19 -4.37
N LEU A 466 2.02 4.11 -5.10
CA LEU A 466 1.33 3.69 -6.32
C LEU A 466 0.94 2.21 -6.18
N HIS A 467 0.01 1.75 -7.01
CA HIS A 467 -0.36 0.34 -7.06
C HIS A 467 -0.63 -0.10 -8.51
N PRO A 468 -0.51 -1.40 -8.81
CA PRO A 468 -0.92 -1.92 -10.11
C PRO A 468 -2.44 -1.75 -10.32
N THR A 469 -2.84 -1.33 -11.51
CA THR A 469 -4.27 -1.30 -11.88
C THR A 469 -4.74 -2.71 -12.28
N ALA A 470 -6.06 -2.92 -12.28
CA ALA A 470 -6.65 -4.18 -12.72
C ALA A 470 -6.28 -4.50 -14.17
N GLU A 471 -6.27 -3.49 -15.04
CA GLU A 471 -5.93 -3.62 -16.47
C GLU A 471 -4.46 -4.01 -16.65
N GLN A 472 -3.55 -3.45 -15.84
CA GLN A 472 -2.13 -3.84 -15.89
C GLN A 472 -1.94 -5.31 -15.50
N VAL A 473 -2.61 -5.75 -14.42
CA VAL A 473 -2.55 -7.16 -13.96
C VAL A 473 -3.19 -8.09 -15.00
N GLU A 474 -4.27 -7.67 -15.64
CA GLU A 474 -4.91 -8.41 -16.72
C GLU A 474 -3.97 -8.57 -17.92
N LEU A 475 -3.32 -7.48 -18.36
CA LEU A 475 -2.30 -7.51 -19.43
C LEU A 475 -1.11 -8.42 -19.08
N PHE A 476 -0.66 -8.42 -17.83
CA PHE A 476 0.34 -9.38 -17.36
C PHE A 476 -0.15 -10.82 -17.49
N THR A 477 -1.41 -11.07 -17.13
CA THR A 477 -2.03 -12.41 -17.19
C THR A 477 -2.15 -12.92 -18.63
N TYR A 478 -2.44 -12.05 -19.61
CA TYR A 478 -2.42 -12.43 -21.02
C TYR A 478 -1.02 -12.86 -21.49
N ASN A 479 0.04 -12.22 -20.99
CA ASN A 479 1.43 -12.56 -21.31
C ASN A 479 1.94 -13.78 -20.54
N LEU A 480 1.42 -14.03 -19.33
CA LEU A 480 1.84 -15.11 -18.43
C LEU A 480 0.62 -15.90 -17.91
N PRO A 481 -0.12 -16.62 -18.78
CA PRO A 481 -1.41 -17.22 -18.42
C PRO A 481 -1.33 -18.37 -17.41
N GLN A 482 -0.13 -18.95 -17.23
CA GLN A 482 0.10 -20.04 -16.27
C GLN A 482 0.66 -19.55 -14.93
N ALA A 483 0.99 -18.25 -14.80
CA ALA A 483 1.43 -17.68 -13.54
C ALA A 483 0.23 -17.51 -12.60
N THR A 484 0.45 -17.76 -11.30
CA THR A 484 -0.58 -17.46 -10.31
C THR A 484 -0.67 -15.96 -10.10
N LEU A 485 -1.83 -15.45 -9.68
CA LEU A 485 -2.00 -14.02 -9.37
C LEU A 485 -0.97 -13.53 -8.36
N SER A 486 -0.67 -14.33 -7.33
CA SER A 486 0.36 -13.96 -6.34
C SER A 486 1.75 -13.82 -6.94
N ASN A 487 2.08 -14.59 -7.99
CA ASN A 487 3.36 -14.50 -8.68
C ASN A 487 3.40 -13.36 -9.71
N ILE A 488 2.24 -12.92 -10.21
CA ILE A 488 2.14 -11.75 -11.09
C ILE A 488 2.37 -10.45 -10.30
N ILE A 489 1.91 -10.40 -9.04
CA ILE A 489 1.97 -9.20 -8.20
C ILE A 489 3.33 -8.98 -7.53
N VAL A 490 4.01 -10.07 -7.14
CA VAL A 490 5.34 -10.04 -6.50
C VAL A 490 6.40 -9.99 -7.58
#